data_AF-A0A1E3PYB7-F1
#
_entry.id   AF-A0A1E3PYB7-F1
#
_cell.length_a   1.000
_cell.length_b   1.000
_cell.length_c   1.000
_cell.angle_alpha   90.00
_cell.angle_beta   90.00
_cell.angle_gamma   90.00
#
_symmetry.space_group_name_H-M   'P 1'
#
loop_
_entity.id
_entity.type
_entity.pdbx_description
1 polymer ?
#
loop_
_entity_poly.entity_id
_entity_poly.type
_entity_poly.pdbx_seq_one_letter_code
_entity_poly.pdbx_strand_id
1 'polypeptide(L)'
;MTSNSRLLSLHKPVNATPSSPLSAAQIAAGTYNFSASVANDGVDFDLSPYDSVEQYYAPMTMPYYWRVDLEKGYNIDWIGLSFLSVGGSDAANRYIVQGSTDGNYWYPLVDNTDNLC
;
A
#
# COMPACT_ATOMS: atom_id res chain seq x y z
N MET A 1 -18.38 -22.58 -11.24
CA MET A 1 -17.27 -21.95 -11.96
C MET A 1 -16.42 -21.25 -10.92
N THR A 2 -15.22 -21.76 -10.61
CA THR A 2 -14.28 -21.09 -9.71
C THR A 2 -13.63 -19.96 -10.50
N SER A 3 -13.96 -18.69 -10.22
CA SER A 3 -13.19 -17.59 -10.79
C SER A 3 -11.77 -17.69 -10.25
N ASN A 4 -10.78 -17.91 -11.11
CA ASN A 4 -9.38 -17.71 -10.74
C ASN A 4 -9.18 -16.21 -10.53
N SER A 5 -9.39 -15.75 -9.29
CA SER A 5 -9.15 -14.37 -8.91
C SER A 5 -7.65 -14.09 -9.07
N ARG A 6 -7.29 -13.23 -10.03
CA ARG A 6 -5.91 -12.82 -10.29
C ARG A 6 -5.63 -11.51 -9.55
N LEU A 7 -4.56 -11.45 -8.77
CA LEU A 7 -4.07 -10.19 -8.21
C LEU A 7 -3.46 -9.34 -9.32
N LEU A 8 -4.15 -8.26 -9.69
CA LEU A 8 -3.78 -7.42 -10.85
C LEU A 8 -2.59 -6.50 -10.57
N SER A 9 -2.41 -6.10 -9.30
CA SER A 9 -1.37 -5.18 -8.85
C SER A 9 0.00 -5.84 -8.61
N LEU A 10 0.07 -7.17 -8.56
CA LEU A 10 1.27 -7.90 -8.14
C LEU A 10 2.50 -7.54 -8.99
N HIS A 11 3.55 -7.03 -8.34
CA HIS A 11 4.82 -6.58 -8.92
C HIS A 11 4.70 -5.56 -10.05
N LYS A 12 3.59 -4.83 -10.09
CA LYS A 12 3.37 -3.78 -11.07
C LYS A 12 4.12 -2.49 -10.73
N PRO A 13 4.44 -1.66 -11.73
CA PRO A 13 5.12 -0.39 -11.49
C PRO A 13 4.34 0.49 -10.52
N VAL A 14 5.06 1.08 -9.57
CA VAL A 14 4.49 1.98 -8.56
C VAL A 14 5.06 3.38 -8.68
N ASN A 15 4.21 4.37 -8.40
CA ASN A 15 4.60 5.75 -8.20
C ASN A 15 3.91 6.26 -6.95
N ALA A 16 4.67 6.82 -6.02
CA ALA A 16 4.17 7.16 -4.70
C ALA A 16 4.91 8.38 -4.15
N THR A 17 4.35 8.97 -3.09
CA THR A 17 5.10 9.91 -2.24
C THR A 17 6.40 9.24 -1.76
N PRO A 18 7.53 9.97 -1.66
CA PRO A 18 8.78 9.39 -1.19
C PRO A 18 8.64 8.66 0.15
N SER A 19 9.29 7.50 0.25
CA SER A 19 9.34 6.72 1.48
C SER A 19 10.21 7.39 2.54
N SER A 20 9.88 7.16 3.81
CA SER A 20 10.75 7.49 4.93
C SER A 20 12.08 6.75 4.79
N PRO A 21 13.22 7.43 4.99
CA PRO A 21 14.53 6.80 4.87
C PRO A 21 14.76 5.83 6.03
N LEU A 22 15.48 4.75 5.75
CA LEU A 22 15.95 3.84 6.78
C LEU A 22 17.05 4.52 7.62
N SER A 23 17.02 4.30 8.93
CA SER A 23 18.14 4.67 9.81
C SER A 23 19.38 3.81 9.53
N ALA A 24 20.56 4.26 9.96
CA ALA A 24 21.79 3.49 9.81
C ALA A 24 21.71 2.09 10.45
N ALA A 25 21.01 1.96 11.59
CA ALA A 25 20.80 0.69 12.26
C ALA A 25 19.91 -0.26 11.44
N GLN A 26 18.83 0.26 10.84
CA GLN A 26 17.93 -0.52 9.98
C GLN A 26 18.63 -0.97 8.69
N ILE A 27 19.44 -0.10 8.09
CA ILE A 27 20.29 -0.45 6.95
C ILE A 27 21.26 -1.56 7.33
N ALA A 28 21.92 -1.46 8.50
CA ALA A 28 22.85 -2.47 8.98
C ALA A 28 22.17 -3.81 9.30
N ALA A 29 20.91 -3.79 9.74
CA ALA A 29 20.14 -5.00 10.00
C ALA A 29 19.76 -5.74 8.71
N GLY A 30 19.53 -5.02 7.61
CA GLY A 30 19.25 -5.62 6.29
C GLY A 30 17.86 -6.28 6.17
N THR A 31 16.99 -6.09 7.17
CA THR A 31 15.65 -6.69 7.24
C THR A 31 14.52 -5.68 7.10
N TYR A 32 14.84 -4.42 6.78
CA TYR A 32 13.86 -3.34 6.62
C TYR A 32 13.74 -2.91 5.17
N ASN A 33 12.51 -2.71 4.69
CA ASN A 33 12.26 -2.18 3.36
C ASN A 33 10.98 -1.36 3.32
N PHE A 34 11.12 -0.03 3.23
CA PHE A 34 9.98 0.88 3.17
C PHE A 34 9.63 1.39 1.78
N SER A 35 10.21 0.78 0.73
CA SER A 35 9.97 1.20 -0.65
C SER A 35 8.51 1.00 -1.06
N ALA A 36 8.00 1.84 -1.96
CA ALA A 36 6.62 1.72 -2.43
C ALA A 36 6.30 0.36 -3.09
N SER A 37 7.28 -0.34 -3.62
CA SER A 37 7.09 -1.62 -4.33
C SER A 37 6.76 -2.79 -3.42
N VAL A 38 7.03 -2.71 -2.11
CA VAL A 38 6.66 -3.81 -1.19
C VAL A 38 5.15 -3.84 -0.93
N ALA A 39 4.44 -2.73 -1.15
CA ALA A 39 2.98 -2.70 -0.99
C ALA A 39 2.23 -3.53 -2.03
N ASN A 40 2.90 -4.03 -3.07
CA ASN A 40 2.32 -4.88 -4.09
C ASN A 40 3.21 -6.06 -4.51
N ASP A 41 4.13 -6.51 -3.66
CA ASP A 41 4.99 -7.68 -3.95
C ASP A 41 4.32 -9.02 -3.58
N GLY A 42 3.20 -8.97 -2.87
CA GLY A 42 2.43 -10.15 -2.47
C GLY A 42 3.01 -10.88 -1.25
N VAL A 43 3.93 -10.26 -0.52
CA VAL A 43 4.51 -10.80 0.71
C VAL A 43 4.04 -9.97 1.90
N ASP A 44 3.61 -10.66 2.95
CA ASP A 44 3.28 -10.05 4.23
C ASP A 44 4.31 -10.50 5.27
N PHE A 45 5.26 -9.62 5.59
CA PHE A 45 6.32 -9.90 6.57
C PHE A 45 5.94 -9.48 7.99
N ASP A 46 4.98 -8.57 8.14
CA ASP A 46 4.63 -7.91 9.40
C ASP A 46 3.40 -8.59 10.03
N LEU A 47 3.51 -9.89 10.30
CA LEU A 47 2.43 -10.72 10.85
C LEU A 47 2.34 -10.63 12.39
N SER A 48 3.39 -10.13 13.03
CA SER A 48 3.53 -10.04 14.49
C SER A 48 4.30 -8.77 14.90
N PRO A 49 3.95 -8.14 16.04
CA PRO A 49 4.66 -6.96 16.56
C PRO A 49 6.09 -7.27 17.03
N TYR A 50 6.51 -8.54 17.01
CA TYR A 50 7.84 -9.00 17.39
C TYR A 50 8.65 -9.53 16.21
N ASP A 51 8.19 -9.32 14.97
CA ASP A 51 8.92 -9.76 13.79
C ASP A 51 10.24 -8.99 13.64
N SER A 52 11.28 -9.70 13.20
CA SER A 52 12.61 -9.12 12.98
C SER A 52 12.76 -8.50 11.58
N VAL A 53 11.71 -8.57 10.76
CA VAL A 53 11.65 -8.12 9.37
C VAL A 53 10.46 -7.17 9.27
N GLU A 54 10.70 -5.95 8.82
CA GLU A 54 9.66 -4.95 8.63
C GLU A 54 9.65 -4.46 7.18
N GLN A 55 8.61 -4.79 6.43
CA GLN A 55 8.53 -4.45 5.01
C GLN A 55 7.12 -4.02 4.62
N TYR A 56 6.90 -2.72 4.65
CA TYR A 56 5.66 -2.06 4.25
C TYR A 56 5.98 -0.70 3.65
N TYR A 57 5.13 -0.17 2.78
CA TYR A 57 5.32 1.19 2.28
C TYR A 57 5.12 2.22 3.41
N ALA A 58 6.16 2.97 3.75
CA ALA A 58 6.11 4.00 4.79
C ALA A 58 6.33 5.40 4.17
N PRO A 59 5.29 6.20 3.88
CA PRO A 59 5.44 7.54 3.31
C PRO A 59 6.11 8.51 4.29
N MET A 60 6.88 9.48 3.78
CA MET A 60 7.57 10.49 4.62
C MET A 60 6.63 11.59 5.14
N THR A 61 5.51 11.86 4.46
CA THR A 61 4.63 13.00 4.75
C THR A 61 3.15 12.65 4.60
N MET A 62 2.27 13.42 5.25
CA MET A 62 0.81 13.31 5.13
C MET A 62 0.22 14.63 4.58
N PRO A 63 -0.80 14.61 3.71
CA PRO A 63 -1.33 13.41 3.03
C PRO A 63 -0.30 12.84 2.04
N TYR A 64 -0.47 11.57 1.68
CA TYR A 64 0.37 10.90 0.67
C TYR A 64 -0.50 10.21 -0.38
N TYR A 65 0.13 9.81 -1.47
CA TYR A 65 -0.46 8.90 -2.45
C TYR A 65 0.45 7.71 -2.68
N TRP A 66 -0.17 6.59 -3.03
CA TRP A 66 0.48 5.42 -3.61
C TRP A 66 -0.34 5.00 -4.82
N ARG A 67 0.31 4.83 -5.96
CA ARG A 67 -0.32 4.48 -7.23
C ARG A 67 0.38 3.28 -7.84
N VAL A 68 -0.40 2.32 -8.30
CA VAL A 68 0.05 1.20 -9.11
C VAL A 68 -0.45 1.35 -10.54
N ASP A 69 0.45 1.21 -11.51
CA ASP A 69 0.09 1.14 -12.93
C ASP A 69 -0.25 -0.30 -13.29
N LEU A 70 -1.52 -0.59 -13.57
CA LEU A 70 -1.94 -1.93 -14.01
C LEU A 70 -1.51 -2.25 -15.45
N GLU A 71 -0.94 -1.28 -16.17
CA GLU A 71 -0.41 -1.31 -17.55
C GLU A 71 -1.46 -1.45 -18.65
N LYS A 72 -2.71 -1.75 -18.29
CA LYS A 72 -3.88 -1.76 -19.18
C LYS A 72 -5.17 -1.62 -18.39
N GLY A 73 -6.27 -1.36 -19.09
CA GLY A 73 -7.60 -1.35 -18.50
C GLY A 73 -8.02 -2.74 -18.00
N TYR A 74 -8.63 -2.77 -16.81
CA TYR A 74 -9.25 -3.96 -16.23
C TYR A 74 -10.62 -3.63 -15.65
N ASN A 75 -11.50 -4.64 -15.65
CA ASN A 75 -12.64 -4.66 -14.75
C ASN A 75 -12.13 -5.08 -13.37
N ILE A 76 -12.35 -4.25 -12.36
CA ILE A 76 -11.88 -4.47 -11.00
C ILE A 76 -13.08 -4.92 -10.17
N ASP A 77 -13.05 -6.18 -9.70
CA ASP A 77 -14.13 -6.74 -8.88
C ASP A 77 -13.91 -6.51 -7.38
N TRP A 78 -12.66 -6.27 -6.96
CA TRP A 78 -12.28 -6.10 -5.56
C TRP A 78 -10.99 -5.31 -5.40
N ILE A 79 -10.91 -4.53 -4.33
CA ILE A 79 -9.71 -3.80 -3.88
C ILE A 79 -9.47 -4.16 -2.41
N GLY A 80 -8.28 -4.66 -2.12
CA GLY A 80 -7.81 -4.92 -0.76
C GLY A 80 -6.72 -3.95 -0.37
N LEU A 81 -6.82 -3.42 0.85
CA LEU A 81 -5.79 -2.62 1.48
C LEU A 81 -5.47 -3.22 2.85
N SER A 82 -4.19 -3.45 3.13
CA SER A 82 -3.68 -3.77 4.46
C SER A 82 -2.89 -2.57 4.99
N PHE A 83 -3.00 -2.34 6.29
CA PHE A 83 -2.29 -1.27 6.97
C PHE A 83 -1.50 -1.88 8.13
N LEU A 84 -0.29 -1.35 8.38
CA LEU A 84 0.48 -1.74 9.55
C LEU A 84 -0.34 -1.43 10.81
N SER A 85 -0.53 -2.45 11.65
CA SER A 85 -1.18 -2.27 12.94
C SER A 85 -0.19 -1.67 13.94
N VAL A 86 -0.35 -0.39 14.24
CA VAL A 86 0.42 0.27 15.31
C VAL A 86 -0.31 0.10 16.64
N GLY A 87 0.42 -0.23 17.71
CA GLY A 87 -0.16 -0.41 19.04
C GLY A 87 -0.80 0.89 19.54
N GLY A 88 -2.13 0.92 19.64
CA GLY A 88 -2.91 2.06 20.12
C GLY A 88 -4.41 1.87 19.85
N SER A 89 -5.26 2.56 20.61
CA SER A 89 -6.73 2.46 20.50
C SER A 89 -7.32 3.17 19.28
N ASP A 90 -6.55 4.00 18.56
CA ASP A 90 -7.09 5.05 17.67
C ASP A 90 -6.45 5.10 16.27
N ALA A 91 -6.13 3.95 15.67
CA ALA A 91 -5.63 3.91 14.29
C ALA A 91 -6.79 4.06 13.28
N ALA A 92 -7.20 5.29 12.98
CA ALA A 92 -8.18 5.57 11.92
C ALA A 92 -7.49 5.76 10.56
N ASN A 93 -7.50 4.72 9.71
CA ASN A 93 -7.03 4.82 8.33
C ASN A 93 -8.07 5.54 7.46
N ARG A 94 -7.74 6.75 7.01
CA ARG A 94 -8.58 7.57 6.11
C ARG A 94 -7.96 7.62 4.73
N TYR A 95 -8.75 7.32 3.71
CA TYR A 95 -8.26 7.25 2.34
C TYR A 95 -9.38 7.44 1.32
N ILE A 96 -9.01 7.83 0.10
CA ILE A 96 -9.83 7.72 -1.09
C ILE A 96 -9.07 6.82 -2.05
N VAL A 97 -9.73 5.80 -2.61
CA VAL A 97 -9.19 5.04 -3.74
C VAL A 97 -9.77 5.63 -5.02
N GLN A 98 -8.89 5.95 -5.96
CA GLN A 98 -9.29 6.47 -7.26
C GLN A 98 -8.82 5.54 -8.38
N GLY A 99 -9.57 5.52 -9.48
CA GLY A 99 -9.23 4.81 -10.71
C GLY A 99 -9.04 5.76 -11.87
N SER A 100 -8.24 5.34 -12.86
CA SER A 100 -8.06 6.04 -14.11
C SER A 100 -7.75 5.06 -15.24
N THR A 101 -8.21 5.36 -16.45
CA THR A 101 -7.88 4.63 -17.69
C THR A 101 -6.91 5.39 -18.58
N ASP A 102 -6.58 6.64 -18.24
CA ASP A 102 -5.75 7.54 -19.06
C ASP A 102 -4.60 8.21 -18.28
N GLY A 103 -4.55 7.99 -16.96
CA GLY A 103 -3.56 8.58 -16.06
C GLY A 103 -3.77 10.07 -15.75
N ASN A 104 -4.73 10.73 -16.39
CA ASN A 104 -4.98 12.18 -16.28
C ASN A 104 -6.26 12.47 -15.50
N TYR A 105 -7.34 11.76 -15.78
CA TYR A 105 -8.61 11.90 -15.09
C TYR A 105 -8.79 10.75 -14.11
N TRP A 106 -9.03 11.12 -12.85
CA TRP A 106 -9.16 10.20 -11.73
C TRP A 106 -10.54 10.33 -11.13
N TYR A 107 -11.25 9.21 -10.99
CA TYR A 107 -12.58 9.16 -10.39
C TYR A 107 -12.55 8.33 -9.11
N PRO A 108 -13.32 8.73 -8.07
CA PRO A 108 -13.38 7.97 -6.82
C PRO A 108 -14.02 6.60 -7.05
N LEU A 109 -13.39 5.57 -6.51
CA LEU A 109 -13.88 4.20 -6.43
C LEU A 109 -14.37 3.87 -5.01
N VAL A 110 -13.64 4.37 -4.00
CA VAL A 110 -13.92 4.19 -2.58
C VAL A 110 -13.58 5.50 -1.86
N ASP A 111 -14.43 5.92 -0.92
CA ASP A 111 -14.17 7.04 -0.02
C ASP A 111 -14.34 6.55 1.43
N ASN A 112 -13.26 6.62 2.21
CA ASN A 112 -13.21 6.26 3.63
C ASN A 112 -12.71 7.44 4.48
N THR A 113 -12.94 8.68 4.03
CA THR A 113 -12.49 9.89 4.74
C THR A 113 -13.27 10.14 6.03
N ASP A 114 -14.52 9.68 6.10
CA ASP A 114 -15.40 9.78 7.27
C ASP A 114 -15.12 8.74 8.37
N ASN A 115 -14.03 7.97 8.26
CA ASN A 115 -13.64 7.04 9.32
C ASN A 115 -13.21 7.82 10.58
N LEU A 116 -14.16 7.94 11.51
CA LEU A 116 -14.01 8.50 12.84
C LEU A 116 -13.88 7.31 13.78
N CYS A 117 -12.78 7.25 14.53
CA CYS A 117 -12.48 6.20 15.49
C CYS A 117 -13.63 5.90 16.47
#